data_AF-A0A9P6VND5-F1
#
_entry.id   AF-A0A9P6VND5-F1
#
_cell.length_a   1.000
_cell.length_b   1.000
_cell.length_c   1.000
_cell.angle_alpha   90.00
_cell.angle_beta   90.00
_cell.angle_gamma   90.00
#
_symmetry.space_group_name_H-M   'P 1'
#
loop_
_entity.id
_entity.type
_entity.pdbx_description
1 polymer ?
#
loop_
_entity_poly.entity_id
_entity_poly.type
_entity_poly.pdbx_seq_one_letter_code
_entity_poly.pdbx_strand_id
1 'polypeptide(L)'
;MVEIDWKGLILPFSYIGVLLGSLITFSSLYRKRKAAASATLAPWFPPHLQRNIYHSLSYLAPEEGKEKAPVVPESVVRAALLRRAVEDIHRIIQVRSAKNACSVLLQRGSVGDDLWQRFQRAEKEMEEELRDVVMEANALTPNWGQTIFQSANEIAANTVLRKRLDEIQAQTESEKAWWDKRRESIQGEFLKELEKKA
;
A
#
# COMPACT_ATOMS: atom_id res chain seq x y z
N MET A 1 50.06 -30.30 -47.00
CA MET A 1 50.00 -29.49 -45.77
C MET A 1 48.91 -28.46 -45.98
N VAL A 2 47.91 -28.41 -45.10
CA VAL A 2 46.84 -27.42 -45.20
C VAL A 2 47.41 -26.11 -44.66
N GLU A 3 47.67 -25.15 -45.54
CA GLU A 3 48.01 -23.78 -45.13
C GLU A 3 46.73 -23.13 -44.59
N ILE A 4 46.67 -22.95 -43.27
CA ILE A 4 45.53 -22.30 -42.60
C ILE A 4 45.69 -20.79 -42.80
N ASP A 5 44.75 -20.18 -43.53
CA ASP A 5 44.67 -18.73 -43.64
C ASP A 5 44.09 -18.12 -42.35
N TRP A 6 44.99 -17.86 -41.40
CA TRP A 6 44.68 -17.24 -40.12
C TRP A 6 44.03 -15.85 -40.26
N LYS A 7 44.33 -15.11 -41.34
CA LYS A 7 43.75 -13.77 -41.55
C LYS A 7 42.29 -13.89 -42.01
N GLY A 8 42.01 -14.80 -42.94
CA GLY A 8 40.65 -15.12 -43.38
C GLY A 8 39.75 -15.67 -42.26
N LEU A 9 40.32 -16.34 -41.26
CA LEU A 9 39.60 -16.86 -40.10
C LEU A 9 39.36 -15.79 -39.02
N ILE A 10 40.36 -14.97 -38.68
CA ILE A 10 40.26 -13.99 -37.58
C ILE A 10 39.29 -12.85 -37.93
N LEU A 11 39.24 -12.40 -39.19
CA LEU A 11 38.36 -11.32 -39.64
C LEU A 11 36.88 -11.55 -39.30
N PRO A 12 36.22 -12.66 -39.71
CA PRO A 12 34.81 -12.89 -39.39
C PRO A 12 34.55 -13.06 -37.88
N PHE A 13 35.45 -13.72 -37.13
CA PHE A 13 35.30 -13.84 -35.67
C PHE A 13 35.44 -12.50 -34.95
N SER A 14 36.37 -11.64 -35.40
CA SER A 14 36.54 -10.29 -34.85
C SER A 14 35.31 -9.41 -35.13
N TYR A 15 34.73 -9.50 -36.33
CA TYR A 15 33.49 -8.80 -36.69
C TYR A 15 32.33 -9.23 -35.78
N ILE A 16 32.14 -10.53 -35.60
CA ILE A 16 31.12 -11.08 -34.71
C ILE A 16 31.37 -10.65 -33.26
N GLY A 17 32.62 -10.65 -32.80
CA GLY A 17 33.01 -10.21 -31.46
C GLY A 17 32.66 -8.74 -31.19
N VAL A 18 32.97 -7.85 -32.14
CA VAL A 18 32.61 -6.42 -32.04
C VAL A 18 31.09 -6.23 -32.08
N LEU A 19 30.39 -6.98 -32.95
CA LEU A 19 28.94 -6.91 -33.06
C LEU A 19 28.25 -7.41 -31.78
N LEU A 20 28.67 -8.55 -31.22
CA LEU A 20 28.18 -9.04 -29.93
C LEU A 20 28.53 -8.08 -28.79
N GLY A 21 29.75 -7.56 -28.76
CA GLY A 21 30.19 -6.60 -27.75
C GLY A 21 29.35 -5.31 -27.76
N SER A 22 29.10 -4.75 -28.94
CA SER A 22 28.24 -3.58 -29.11
C SER A 22 26.77 -3.87 -28.74
N LEU A 23 26.25 -5.06 -29.07
CA LEU A 23 24.89 -5.47 -28.72
C LEU A 23 24.73 -5.64 -27.19
N ILE A 24 25.69 -6.32 -26.55
CA ILE A 24 25.67 -6.55 -25.09
C ILE A 24 25.80 -5.22 -24.34
N THR A 25 26.74 -4.36 -24.75
CA THR A 25 26.91 -3.04 -24.13
C THR A 25 25.65 -2.18 -24.29
N PHE A 26 25.07 -2.10 -25.49
CA PHE A 26 23.82 -1.39 -25.73
C PHE A 26 22.65 -1.96 -24.90
N SER A 27 22.46 -3.28 -24.90
CA SER A 27 21.41 -3.95 -24.13
C SER A 27 21.54 -3.68 -22.63
N SER A 28 22.76 -3.77 -22.11
CA SER A 28 23.03 -3.50 -20.69
C SER A 28 22.75 -2.04 -20.33
N LEU A 29 23.19 -1.08 -21.17
CA LEU A 29 22.99 0.34 -20.93
C LEU A 29 21.51 0.71 -21.04
N TYR A 30 20.81 0.22 -22.05
CA TYR A 30 19.38 0.45 -22.25
C TYR A 30 18.57 -0.10 -21.07
N ARG A 31 18.82 -1.34 -20.62
CA ARG A 31 18.13 -1.93 -19.46
C ARG A 31 18.43 -1.15 -18.18
N LYS A 32 19.69 -0.75 -17.94
CA LYS A 32 20.06 0.10 -16.79
C LYS A 32 19.33 1.44 -16.82
N ARG A 33 19.28 2.12 -17.98
CA ARG A 33 18.56 3.39 -18.14
C ARG A 33 17.06 3.22 -17.93
N LYS A 34 16.45 2.16 -18.47
CA LYS A 34 15.03 1.86 -18.27
C LYS A 34 14.72 1.56 -16.80
N ALA A 35 15.58 0.81 -16.12
CA ALA A 35 15.43 0.54 -14.68
C ALA A 35 15.61 1.79 -13.82
N ALA A 36 16.56 2.67 -14.15
CA ALA A 36 16.73 3.95 -13.46
C ALA A 36 15.51 4.86 -13.67
N ALA A 37 14.98 4.93 -14.89
CA ALA A 37 13.79 5.72 -15.19
C ALA A 37 12.56 5.23 -14.41
N SER A 38 12.38 3.92 -14.29
CA SER A 38 11.30 3.37 -13.48
C SER A 38 11.54 3.59 -11.98
N ALA A 39 12.78 3.50 -11.49
CA ALA A 39 13.10 3.74 -10.09
C ALA A 39 12.80 5.18 -9.61
N THR A 40 12.86 6.18 -10.50
CA THR A 40 12.54 7.58 -10.19
C THR A 40 11.04 7.85 -10.06
N LEU A 41 10.18 6.89 -10.40
CA LEU A 41 8.73 7.06 -10.29
C LEU A 41 8.30 7.18 -8.84
N ALA A 42 7.41 8.15 -8.58
CA ALA A 42 6.89 8.36 -7.24
C ALA A 42 6.18 7.10 -6.71
N PRO A 43 6.35 6.79 -5.41
CA PRO A 43 5.69 5.65 -4.79
C PRO A 43 4.17 5.80 -4.83
N TRP A 44 3.46 4.67 -4.93
CA TRP A 44 2.00 4.65 -4.98
C TRP A 44 1.37 5.02 -3.63
N PHE A 45 1.94 4.52 -2.54
CA PHE A 45 1.49 4.81 -1.18
C PHE A 45 2.39 5.83 -0.49
N PRO A 46 1.84 6.64 0.43
CA PRO A 46 2.66 7.45 1.31
C PRO A 46 3.53 6.57 2.23
N PRO A 47 4.57 7.15 2.84
CA PRO A 47 5.44 6.45 3.79
C PRO A 47 4.64 5.70 4.86
N HIS A 48 5.10 4.49 5.21
CA HIS A 48 4.39 3.62 6.14
C HIS A 48 4.68 4.01 7.59
N LEU A 49 3.75 4.74 8.22
CA LEU A 49 3.91 5.25 9.58
C LEU A 49 4.07 4.14 10.62
N GLN A 50 3.16 3.16 10.64
CA GLN A 50 3.13 2.11 11.65
C GLN A 50 4.35 1.18 11.56
N ARG A 51 4.84 0.90 10.35
CA ARG A 51 6.12 0.24 10.12
C ARG A 51 7.29 1.03 10.70
N ASN A 52 7.34 2.34 10.43
CA ASN A 52 8.40 3.19 10.95
C ASN A 52 8.37 3.25 12.49
N ILE A 53 7.17 3.31 13.09
CA ILE A 53 7.01 3.23 14.56
C ILE A 53 7.53 1.89 15.07
N TYR A 54 7.14 0.78 14.46
CA TYR A 54 7.62 -0.55 14.85
C TYR A 54 9.15 -0.66 14.78
N HIS A 55 9.78 -0.27 13.66
CA HIS A 55 11.24 -0.30 13.56
C HIS A 55 11.91 0.67 14.54
N SER A 56 11.34 1.85 14.77
CA SER A 56 11.87 2.77 15.78
C SER A 56 11.82 2.19 17.19
N LEU A 57 10.78 1.41 17.53
CA LEU A 57 10.64 0.73 18.80
C LEU A 57 11.62 -0.45 18.93
N SER A 58 11.84 -1.21 17.85
CA SER A 58 12.76 -2.34 17.83
C SER A 58 14.23 -1.91 17.85
N TYR A 59 14.56 -0.76 17.26
CA TYR A 59 15.92 -0.24 17.14
C TYR A 59 16.11 1.07 17.93
N LEU A 60 15.52 1.18 19.13
CA LEU A 60 15.70 2.36 19.96
C LEU A 60 17.18 2.58 20.25
N ALA A 61 17.69 3.74 19.87
CA ALA A 61 19.01 4.19 20.26
C ALA A 61 19.03 4.48 21.77
N PRO A 62 20.17 4.28 22.46
CA PRO A 62 20.33 4.79 23.82
C PRO A 62 20.08 6.30 23.86
N GLU A 63 19.28 6.76 24.83
CA GLU A 63 19.10 8.18 25.09
C GLU A 63 20.45 8.83 25.45
N GLU A 64 20.66 10.09 25.05
CA GLU A 64 21.86 10.85 25.38
C GLU A 64 22.12 10.81 26.90
N GLY A 65 23.20 10.13 27.30
CA GLY A 65 23.60 9.97 28.70
C GLY A 65 23.33 8.60 29.34
N LYS A 66 22.71 7.64 28.63
CA LYS A 66 22.55 6.25 29.12
C LYS A 66 23.30 5.27 28.21
N GLU A 67 24.15 4.41 28.79
CA GLU A 67 24.91 3.39 28.02
C GLU A 67 24.01 2.29 27.41
N LYS A 68 22.78 2.12 27.89
CA LYS A 68 21.87 1.06 27.47
C LYS A 68 20.57 1.63 26.90
N ALA A 69 20.13 1.07 25.79
CA ALA A 69 18.83 1.38 25.21
C ALA A 69 17.70 1.06 26.21
N PRO A 70 16.62 1.87 26.23
CA PRO A 70 15.45 1.58 27.06
C PRO A 70 14.83 0.24 26.63
N VAL A 71 14.60 -0.65 27.60
CA VAL A 71 14.00 -1.97 27.34
C VAL A 71 12.50 -1.79 27.09
N VAL A 72 12.07 -1.94 25.85
CA VAL A 72 10.65 -1.93 25.47
C VAL A 72 10.02 -3.29 25.82
N PRO A 73 8.87 -3.32 26.50
CA PRO A 73 8.16 -4.57 26.75
C PRO A 73 7.74 -5.25 25.44
N GLU A 74 7.90 -6.57 25.37
CA GLU A 74 7.51 -7.36 24.19
C GLU A 74 6.01 -7.27 23.86
N SER A 75 5.16 -6.98 24.84
CA SER A 75 3.73 -6.72 24.62
C SER A 75 3.50 -5.50 23.73
N VAL A 76 4.30 -4.44 23.90
CA VAL A 76 4.22 -3.22 23.10
C VAL A 76 4.73 -3.47 21.68
N VAL A 77 5.83 -4.22 21.53
CA VAL A 77 6.37 -4.59 20.21
C VAL A 77 5.37 -5.44 19.42
N ARG A 78 4.74 -6.43 20.06
CA ARG A 78 3.67 -7.24 19.44
C ARG A 78 2.45 -6.40 19.06
N ALA A 79 2.03 -5.47 19.92
CA ALA A 79 0.93 -4.55 19.59
C ALA A 79 1.29 -3.64 18.41
N ALA A 80 2.52 -3.14 18.34
CA ALA A 80 2.99 -2.32 17.22
C ALA A 80 3.02 -3.12 15.90
N LEU A 81 3.50 -4.37 15.93
CA LEU A 81 3.45 -5.24 14.75
C LEU A 81 2.02 -5.52 14.30
N LEU A 82 1.09 -5.74 15.23
CA LEU A 82 -0.33 -5.92 14.90
C LEU A 82 -0.92 -4.65 14.26
N ARG A 83 -0.54 -3.45 14.73
CA ARG A 83 -0.96 -2.19 14.11
C ARG A 83 -0.37 -1.98 12.71
N ARG A 84 0.86 -2.43 12.47
CA ARG A 84 1.47 -2.49 11.13
C ARG A 84 0.66 -3.43 10.22
N ALA A 85 0.41 -4.66 10.65
CA ALA A 85 -0.38 -5.64 9.90
C ALA A 85 -1.79 -5.13 9.55
N VAL A 86 -2.45 -4.40 10.46
CA VAL A 86 -3.75 -3.77 10.19
C VAL A 86 -3.66 -2.73 9.08
N GLU A 87 -2.64 -1.88 9.07
CA GLU A 87 -2.42 -0.91 7.98
C GLU A 87 -2.15 -1.63 6.65
N ASP A 88 -1.34 -2.70 6.65
CA ASP A 88 -1.07 -3.50 5.46
C ASP A 88 -2.36 -4.12 4.89
N ILE A 89 -3.29 -4.56 5.75
CA ILE A 89 -4.62 -5.03 5.31
C ILE A 89 -5.40 -3.92 4.59
N HIS A 90 -5.40 -2.69 5.10
CA HIS A 90 -6.06 -1.58 4.42
C HIS A 90 -5.44 -1.32 3.05
N ARG A 91 -4.10 -1.34 2.96
CA ARG A 91 -3.36 -1.09 1.73
C ARG A 91 -3.59 -2.21 0.70
N ILE A 92 -3.53 -3.48 1.08
CA ILE A 92 -3.77 -4.59 0.14
C ILE A 92 -5.20 -4.61 -0.39
N ILE A 93 -6.20 -4.29 0.44
CA ILE A 93 -7.59 -4.15 -0.01
C ILE A 93 -7.70 -3.00 -1.03
N GLN A 94 -7.01 -1.89 -0.79
CA GLN A 94 -6.95 -0.76 -1.72
C GLN A 94 -6.24 -1.12 -3.04
N VAL A 95 -5.13 -1.87 -3.00
CA VAL A 95 -4.45 -2.35 -4.22
C VAL A 95 -5.38 -3.27 -5.01
N ARG A 96 -6.02 -4.25 -4.35
CA ARG A 96 -6.90 -5.21 -5.01
C ARG A 96 -8.11 -4.56 -5.68
N SER A 97 -8.73 -3.59 -5.01
CA SER A 97 -9.86 -2.84 -5.60
C SER A 97 -9.40 -1.95 -6.77
N ALA A 98 -8.26 -1.27 -6.63
CA ALA A 98 -7.69 -0.45 -7.69
C ALA A 98 -7.25 -1.26 -8.91
N LYS A 99 -6.75 -2.50 -8.74
CA LYS A 99 -6.29 -3.37 -9.85
C LYS A 99 -7.34 -3.52 -10.94
N ASN A 100 -8.56 -3.86 -10.55
CA ASN A 100 -9.67 -4.09 -11.47
C ASN A 100 -10.03 -2.80 -12.23
N ALA A 101 -10.12 -1.67 -11.51
CA ALA A 101 -10.43 -0.37 -12.11
C ALA A 101 -9.32 0.10 -13.08
N CYS A 102 -8.05 0.01 -12.65
CA CYS A 102 -6.90 0.44 -13.45
C CYS A 102 -6.73 -0.41 -14.71
N SER A 103 -6.95 -1.73 -14.65
CA SER A 103 -6.86 -2.60 -15.82
C SER A 103 -7.86 -2.21 -16.91
N VAL A 104 -9.09 -1.86 -16.54
CA VAL A 104 -10.11 -1.40 -17.49
C VAL A 104 -9.76 -0.03 -18.08
N LEU A 105 -9.26 0.89 -17.26
CA LEU A 105 -8.86 2.23 -17.72
C LEU A 105 -7.63 2.20 -18.64
N LEU A 106 -6.70 1.26 -18.41
CA LEU A 106 -5.54 1.04 -19.27
C LEU A 106 -5.95 0.53 -20.66
N GLN A 107 -6.88 -0.43 -20.73
CA GLN A 107 -7.41 -0.93 -22.00
C GLN A 107 -8.12 0.16 -22.82
N ARG A 108 -8.73 1.13 -22.14
CA ARG A 108 -9.37 2.31 -22.75
C ARG A 108 -8.37 3.40 -23.16
N GLY A 109 -7.09 3.25 -22.84
CA GLY A 109 -6.06 4.26 -23.10
C GLY A 109 -6.20 5.55 -22.28
N SER A 110 -7.08 5.56 -21.26
CA SER A 110 -7.31 6.74 -20.41
C SER A 110 -6.26 6.92 -19.31
N VAL A 111 -5.41 5.91 -19.10
CA VAL A 111 -4.35 5.86 -18.11
C VAL A 111 -3.03 5.52 -18.79
N GLY A 112 -1.95 6.23 -18.43
CA GLY A 112 -0.62 5.98 -18.98
C GLY A 112 0.04 4.69 -18.46
N ASP A 113 0.92 4.11 -19.27
CA ASP A 113 1.72 2.92 -18.92
C ASP A 113 2.56 3.13 -17.65
N ASP A 114 3.02 4.36 -17.42
CA ASP A 114 3.77 4.74 -16.22
C ASP A 114 2.98 4.47 -14.91
N LEU A 115 1.69 4.81 -14.90
CA LEU A 115 0.83 4.57 -13.73
C LEU A 115 0.66 3.08 -13.48
N TRP A 116 0.50 2.30 -14.56
CA TRP A 116 0.40 0.86 -14.48
C TRP A 116 1.68 0.22 -13.93
N GLN A 117 2.85 0.68 -14.36
CA GLN A 117 4.14 0.24 -13.81
C GLN A 117 4.29 0.58 -12.31
N ARG A 118 3.87 1.78 -11.88
CA ARG A 118 3.84 2.16 -10.46
C ARG A 118 2.92 1.25 -9.66
N PHE A 119 1.74 0.94 -10.19
CA PHE A 119 0.79 0.05 -9.56
C PHE A 119 1.34 -1.37 -9.40
N GLN A 120 1.94 -1.95 -10.45
CA GLN A 120 2.56 -3.27 -10.38
C GLN A 120 3.73 -3.33 -9.40
N ARG A 121 4.48 -2.24 -9.25
CA ARG A 121 5.52 -2.13 -8.23
C ARG A 121 4.90 -2.14 -6.82
N ALA A 122 3.89 -1.32 -6.59
CA ALA A 122 3.21 -1.24 -5.30
C ALA A 122 2.57 -2.58 -4.89
N GLU A 123 2.04 -3.35 -5.85
CA GLU A 123 1.55 -4.70 -5.60
C GLU A 123 2.66 -5.63 -5.09
N LYS A 124 3.84 -5.61 -5.74
CA LYS A 124 5.00 -6.42 -5.31
C LYS A 124 5.56 -5.97 -3.97
N GLU A 125 5.73 -4.66 -3.76
CA GLU A 125 6.19 -4.11 -2.49
C GLU A 125 5.24 -4.49 -1.34
N MET A 126 3.93 -4.50 -1.59
CA MET A 126 2.94 -4.95 -0.61
C MET A 126 3.04 -6.45 -0.32
N GLU A 127 3.23 -7.29 -1.34
CA GLU A 127 3.43 -8.74 -1.13
C GLU A 127 4.70 -9.05 -0.32
N GLU A 128 5.78 -8.31 -0.56
CA GLU A 128 7.02 -8.41 0.19
C GLU A 128 6.82 -7.97 1.64
N GLU A 129 6.18 -6.80 1.86
CA GLU A 129 5.84 -6.30 3.19
C GLU A 129 4.98 -7.30 3.99
N LEU A 130 3.97 -7.92 3.36
CA LEU A 130 3.15 -8.95 4.00
C LEU A 130 3.98 -10.20 4.39
N ARG A 131 4.91 -10.63 3.53
CA ARG A 131 5.81 -11.76 3.85
C ARG A 131 6.73 -11.43 5.02
N ASP A 132 7.29 -10.22 5.04
CA ASP A 132 8.16 -9.75 6.11
C ASP A 132 7.42 -9.72 7.45
N VAL A 133 6.18 -9.22 7.48
CA VAL A 133 5.35 -9.21 8.69
C VAL A 133 5.06 -10.64 9.21
N VAL A 134 4.84 -11.62 8.32
CA VAL A 134 4.68 -13.04 8.73
C VAL A 134 5.96 -13.59 9.35
N MET A 135 7.11 -13.29 8.73
CA MET A 135 8.41 -13.74 9.23
C MET A 135 8.72 -13.12 10.60
N GLU A 136 8.51 -11.82 10.75
CA GLU A 136 8.69 -11.11 12.03
C GLU A 136 7.72 -11.60 13.10
N ALA A 137 6.46 -11.86 12.75
CA ALA A 137 5.48 -12.42 13.68
C ALA A 137 5.93 -13.78 14.20
N ASN A 138 6.42 -14.66 13.30
CA ASN A 138 6.95 -15.97 13.70
C ASN A 138 8.24 -15.87 14.52
N ALA A 139 9.05 -14.83 14.30
CA ALA A 139 10.25 -14.56 15.10
C ALA A 139 9.90 -14.12 16.53
N LEU A 140 8.83 -13.34 16.70
CA LEU A 140 8.34 -12.91 18.02
C LEU A 140 7.58 -14.02 18.75
N THR A 141 6.78 -14.82 18.04
CA THR A 141 6.02 -15.93 18.62
C THR A 141 5.82 -17.03 17.57
N PRO A 142 6.28 -18.26 17.84
CA PRO A 142 6.14 -19.36 16.88
C PRO A 142 4.68 -19.56 16.44
N ASN A 143 4.47 -19.82 15.14
CA ASN A 143 3.16 -19.99 14.48
C ASN A 143 2.24 -18.75 14.45
N TRP A 144 2.64 -17.61 15.01
CA TRP A 144 1.78 -16.42 15.03
C TRP A 144 1.53 -15.85 13.64
N GLY A 145 2.49 -15.99 12.71
CA GLY A 145 2.36 -15.50 11.34
C GLY A 145 1.18 -16.07 10.55
N GLN A 146 0.64 -17.24 10.94
CA GLN A 146 -0.55 -17.81 10.30
C GLN A 146 -1.84 -17.07 10.71
N THR A 147 -1.88 -16.52 11.92
CA THR A 147 -3.08 -15.94 12.54
C THR A 147 -3.08 -14.41 12.62
N ILE A 148 -1.91 -13.78 12.48
CA ILE A 148 -1.76 -12.33 12.64
C ILE A 148 -2.65 -11.56 11.64
N PHE A 149 -2.67 -11.97 10.38
CA PHE A 149 -3.50 -11.30 9.36
C PHE A 149 -4.99 -11.60 9.47
N GLN A 150 -5.37 -12.75 10.03
CA GLN A 150 -6.78 -13.02 10.36
C GLN A 150 -7.25 -12.03 11.42
N SER A 151 -6.47 -11.87 12.49
CA SER A 151 -6.76 -10.90 13.56
C SER A 151 -6.75 -9.46 13.04
N ALA A 152 -5.76 -9.10 12.22
CA ALA A 152 -5.66 -7.77 11.63
C ALA A 152 -6.86 -7.44 10.72
N ASN A 153 -7.35 -8.40 9.95
CA ASN A 153 -8.52 -8.24 9.11
C ASN A 153 -9.79 -7.97 9.94
N GLU A 154 -10.01 -8.74 11.01
CA GLU A 154 -11.15 -8.52 11.91
C GLU A 154 -11.08 -7.15 12.60
N ILE A 155 -9.87 -6.72 13.03
CA ILE A 155 -9.66 -5.40 13.63
C ILE A 155 -9.96 -4.29 12.60
N ALA A 156 -9.48 -4.43 11.37
CA ALA A 156 -9.73 -3.46 10.30
C ALA A 156 -11.24 -3.34 10.02
N ALA A 157 -11.92 -4.46 9.82
CA ALA A 157 -13.36 -4.51 9.57
C ALA A 157 -14.17 -3.92 10.74
N ASN A 158 -13.84 -4.29 11.98
CA ASN A 158 -14.50 -3.77 13.17
C ASN A 158 -14.29 -2.26 13.33
N THR A 159 -13.09 -1.75 13.04
CA THR A 159 -12.77 -0.33 13.11
C THR A 159 -13.59 0.47 12.11
N VAL A 160 -13.72 -0.01 10.86
CA VAL A 160 -14.54 0.63 9.83
C VAL A 160 -16.02 0.61 10.23
N LEU A 161 -16.52 -0.52 10.75
CA LEU A 161 -17.90 -0.63 11.21
C LEU A 161 -18.21 0.36 12.33
N ARG A 162 -17.36 0.44 13.35
CA ARG A 162 -17.54 1.37 14.48
C ARG A 162 -17.55 2.81 14.01
N LYS A 163 -16.61 3.21 13.14
CA LYS A 163 -16.58 4.57 12.57
C LYS A 163 -17.89 4.94 11.88
N ARG A 164 -18.45 4.04 11.07
CA ARG A 164 -19.75 4.27 10.41
C ARG A 164 -20.90 4.39 11.40
N LEU A 165 -20.91 3.57 12.45
CA LEU A 165 -21.92 3.67 13.51
C LEU A 165 -21.81 5.01 14.25
N ASP A 166 -20.59 5.45 14.55
CA ASP A 166 -20.33 6.74 15.20
C ASP A 166 -20.77 7.92 14.32
N GLU A 167 -20.52 7.85 13.00
CA GLU A 167 -20.98 8.85 12.02
C GLU A 167 -22.51 8.93 11.96
N ILE A 168 -23.21 7.80 11.92
CA ILE A 168 -24.69 7.76 11.94
C ILE A 168 -25.23 8.29 13.26
N GLN A 169 -24.61 7.91 14.38
CA GLN A 169 -25.02 8.37 15.70
C GLN A 169 -24.84 9.88 15.84
N ALA A 170 -23.77 10.45 15.28
CA ALA A 170 -23.53 11.90 15.28
C ALA A 170 -24.59 12.69 14.49
N GLN A 171 -25.20 12.09 13.46
CA GLN A 171 -26.27 12.74 12.68
C GLN A 171 -27.58 12.86 13.46
N THR A 172 -27.81 11.99 14.45
CA THR A 172 -29.07 11.84 15.16
C THR A 172 -29.56 13.16 15.78
N GLU A 173 -28.67 13.97 16.38
CA GLU A 173 -29.06 15.26 16.99
C GLU A 173 -29.51 16.28 15.94
N SER A 174 -28.81 16.35 14.81
CA SER A 174 -29.15 17.26 13.72
C SER A 174 -30.48 16.88 13.07
N GLU A 175 -30.73 15.59 12.91
CA GLU A 175 -31.98 15.07 12.34
C GLU A 175 -33.16 15.30 13.29
N LYS A 176 -32.96 15.13 14.60
CA LYS A 176 -33.98 15.46 15.61
C LYS A 176 -34.35 16.95 15.56
N ALA A 177 -33.35 17.84 15.55
CA ALA A 177 -33.59 19.27 15.48
C ALA A 177 -34.29 19.69 14.18
N TRP A 178 -33.93 19.07 13.05
CA TRP A 178 -34.63 19.27 11.78
C TRP A 178 -36.08 18.79 11.83
N TRP A 179 -36.31 17.61 12.40
CA TRP A 179 -37.62 16.98 12.50
C TRP A 179 -38.57 17.78 13.41
N ASP A 180 -38.10 18.29 14.54
CA ASP A 180 -38.92 19.10 15.44
C ASP A 180 -39.37 20.40 14.77
N LYS A 181 -38.48 21.09 14.04
CA LYS A 181 -38.86 22.26 13.21
C LYS A 181 -39.88 21.90 12.13
N ARG A 182 -39.72 20.73 11.49
CA ARG A 182 -40.66 20.26 10.48
C ARG A 182 -42.03 19.95 11.09
N ARG A 183 -42.07 19.36 12.28
CA ARG A 183 -43.30 19.05 13.02
C ARG A 183 -44.05 20.32 13.40
N GLU A 184 -43.37 21.35 13.88
CA GLU A 184 -43.98 22.66 14.19
C GLU A 184 -44.63 23.29 12.95
N SER A 185 -43.94 23.25 11.79
CA SER A 185 -44.49 23.73 10.52
C SER A 185 -45.77 22.99 10.12
N ILE A 186 -45.82 21.66 10.28
CA ILE A 186 -46.99 20.85 9.94
C ILE A 186 -48.16 21.17 10.87
N GLN A 187 -47.91 21.32 12.18
CA GLN A 187 -48.93 21.71 13.15
C GLN A 187 -49.50 23.10 12.82
N GLY A 188 -48.66 24.04 12.44
CA GLY A 188 -49.08 25.38 12.02
C GLY A 188 -49.92 25.39 10.74
N GLU A 189 -49.59 24.56 9.75
CA GLU A 189 -50.40 24.40 8.53
C GLU A 189 -51.78 23.80 8.83
N PHE A 190 -51.84 22.77 9.67
CA PHE A 190 -53.10 22.13 10.05
C PHE A 190 -54.06 23.07 10.77
N LEU A 191 -53.56 23.89 11.71
CA LEU A 191 -54.39 24.88 12.41
C LEU A 191 -54.97 25.94 11.45
N LYS A 192 -54.17 26.40 10.47
CA LYS A 192 -54.65 27.34 9.44
C LYS A 192 -55.74 26.72 8.55
N GLU A 193 -55.67 25.42 8.28
CA GLU A 193 -56.72 24.73 7.52
C GLU A 193 -58.02 24.59 8.31
N LEU A 194 -57.96 24.39 9.63
CA LEU A 194 -59.14 24.38 10.51
C LEU A 194 -59.81 25.75 10.57
N GLU A 195 -59.03 26.82 10.73
CA GLU A 195 -59.56 28.20 10.72
C GLU A 195 -60.21 28.58 9.39
N LYS A 196 -59.71 28.07 8.25
CA LYS A 196 -60.32 28.30 6.94
C LYS A 196 -61.63 27.54 6.70
N LYS A 197 -61.90 26.48 7.47
CA LYS A 197 -63.10 25.65 7.33
C LYS A 197 -64.22 26.02 8.33
N ALA A 198 -63.91 26.81 9.35
CA ALA A 198 -64.88 27.40 10.28
C ALA A 198 -65.44 28.71 9.71
#